data_AF-A0A916JKH4-F1
#
_entry.id   AF-A0A916JKH4-F1
#
_cell.length_a   1.000
_cell.length_b   1.000
_cell.length_c   1.000
_cell.angle_alpha   90.00
_cell.angle_beta   90.00
_cell.angle_gamma   90.00
#
_symmetry.space_group_name_H-M   'P 1'
#
loop_
_entity.id
_entity.type
_entity.pdbx_description
1 polymer ?
#
loop_
_entity_poly.entity_id
_entity_poly.type
_entity_poly.pdbx_seq_one_letter_code
_entity_poly.pdbx_strand_id
1 'polypeptide(L)'
;MEDLGLDFGKCYYKPSFFRMKIDLPIDMSNLNEIPDGAFSLYLHEYIHFIQDISTIYGLMNISTINYYIQDCANKIHKAKGKEFHPPISLVQKENDHGFNNFKLKPIYIGTSINPKSDKIKFLSYKIKPRQFGEKGETVGIVEVKFIDLKDDSERVIELGGNHICEGMAYLAESHIYKEVLKEHEHEIIAQEYPYLLVKKIAEKLYPKIAEDSLILIALCDICLMTYHPGLSYVRLLEHLRDKNFFEDHKLSENKDLLDKLYEFSYSFLKGNHVDFETLIEVVRGEIKKNFNDKYFNDNNKWIDILFDRIKDFRLKIPRFIVDMVYFGDPKNNELFGAFHQLVGSPLVLNSDYNATISLPKGFNPKNLNISLFWAINQVLTVFYSDQPKPCGLREYCKKSQEIDPKISVDERCDDKPWSRCNDENLCPFATIWKHWALCGNSPKYSGETR
;
A
#
# COMPACT_ATOMS: atom_id res chain seq x y z
N MET A 1 -6.40 32.12 5.04
CA MET A 1 -5.95 30.92 4.31
C MET A 1 -4.44 30.94 4.43
N GLU A 2 -3.94 30.27 5.46
CA GLU A 2 -2.49 30.12 5.64
C GLU A 2 -1.98 29.13 4.59
N ASP A 3 -0.82 29.48 4.06
CA ASP A 3 -0.06 28.80 3.03
C ASP A 3 0.35 27.39 3.50
N LEU A 4 -0.50 26.40 3.20
CA LEU A 4 -0.21 24.98 3.45
C LEU A 4 0.68 24.47 2.31
N GLY A 5 1.97 24.76 2.38
CA GLY A 5 2.97 24.07 1.57
C GLY A 5 2.82 22.55 1.75
N LEU A 6 2.27 21.87 0.75
CA LEU A 6 1.95 20.45 0.81
C LEU A 6 3.25 19.63 0.74
N ASP A 7 3.73 19.18 1.90
CA ASP A 7 4.85 18.23 1.99
C ASP A 7 4.33 16.79 1.87
N PHE A 8 4.39 16.25 0.64
CA PHE A 8 4.08 14.85 0.33
C PHE A 8 4.96 13.82 1.07
N GLY A 9 6.03 14.25 1.76
CA GLY A 9 6.86 13.38 2.59
C GLY A 9 6.21 12.95 3.90
N LYS A 10 5.12 13.62 4.32
CA LYS A 10 4.45 13.38 5.62
C LYS A 10 3.08 12.69 5.51
N CYS A 11 2.46 12.75 4.34
CA CYS A 11 1.30 11.93 3.99
C CYS A 11 1.76 10.54 3.54
N TYR A 12 1.04 9.50 3.96
CA TYR A 12 1.32 8.14 3.51
C TYR A 12 0.15 7.20 3.78
N TYR A 13 -0.04 6.21 2.92
CA TYR A 13 -0.73 4.97 3.21
C TYR A 13 0.26 3.94 3.72
N LYS A 14 -0.16 3.11 4.68
CA LYS A 14 0.61 2.00 5.22
C LYS A 14 0.01 0.68 4.72
N PRO A 15 0.60 0.09 3.65
CA PRO A 15 0.14 -1.17 3.09
C PRO A 15 0.04 -2.29 4.12
N SER A 16 -0.96 -3.14 3.93
CA SER A 16 -1.29 -4.32 4.73
C SER A 16 -1.81 -4.06 6.14
N PHE A 17 -1.91 -2.80 6.56
CA PHE A 17 -2.38 -2.41 7.88
C PHE A 17 -3.53 -1.40 7.84
N PHE A 18 -4.07 -1.12 6.65
CA PHE A 18 -5.28 -0.31 6.43
C PHE A 18 -5.26 1.01 7.21
N ARG A 19 -4.16 1.75 7.08
CA ARG A 19 -3.97 3.03 7.76
C ARG A 19 -3.34 4.04 6.80
N MET A 20 -3.92 5.23 6.71
CA MET A 20 -3.30 6.37 6.07
C MET A 20 -3.09 7.50 7.07
N LYS A 21 -2.12 8.37 6.77
CA LYS A 21 -1.90 9.65 7.45
C LYS A 21 -1.98 10.74 6.40
N ILE A 22 -2.84 11.74 6.63
CA ILE A 22 -2.89 12.99 5.90
C ILE A 22 -2.39 14.06 6.87
N ASP A 23 -1.14 14.51 6.72
CA ASP A 23 -0.47 15.35 7.72
C ASP A 23 -0.89 16.81 7.65
N LEU A 24 -2.20 17.05 7.76
CA LEU A 24 -2.83 18.36 7.82
C LEU A 24 -3.74 18.44 9.05
N PRO A 25 -3.87 19.61 9.69
CA PRO A 25 -4.74 19.80 10.86
C PRO A 25 -6.19 20.00 10.44
N ILE A 26 -6.71 19.08 9.63
CA ILE A 26 -8.06 19.13 9.04
C ILE A 26 -8.86 17.95 9.58
N ASP A 27 -10.14 18.17 9.88
CA ASP A 27 -11.05 17.08 10.22
C ASP A 27 -11.41 16.29 8.96
N MET A 28 -11.16 14.98 9.01
CA MET A 28 -11.39 14.04 7.91
C MET A 28 -12.72 13.29 8.07
N SER A 29 -13.63 13.78 8.93
CA SER A 29 -14.92 13.15 9.20
C SER A 29 -15.94 13.37 8.07
N ASN A 30 -15.86 14.52 7.38
CA ASN A 30 -16.68 14.86 6.22
C ASN A 30 -15.82 15.26 5.02
N LEU A 31 -15.61 14.32 4.09
CA LEU A 31 -14.80 14.54 2.89
C LEU A 31 -15.38 15.59 1.93
N ASN A 32 -16.66 15.95 2.03
CA ASN A 32 -17.25 17.01 1.21
C ASN A 32 -16.85 18.41 1.68
N GLU A 33 -16.40 18.54 2.93
CA GLU A 33 -16.05 19.83 3.55
C GLU A 33 -14.55 20.13 3.50
N ILE A 34 -13.70 19.16 3.11
CA ILE A 34 -12.25 19.39 3.05
C ILE A 34 -11.85 20.18 1.79
N PRO A 35 -10.86 21.08 1.86
CA PRO A 35 -10.34 21.82 0.70
C PRO A 35 -9.78 20.89 -0.39
N ASP A 36 -9.81 21.34 -1.65
CA ASP A 36 -9.38 20.51 -2.79
C ASP A 36 -7.92 20.06 -2.69
N GLY A 37 -7.00 20.90 -2.21
CA GLY A 37 -5.62 20.50 -1.96
C GLY A 37 -5.49 19.37 -0.92
N ALA A 38 -6.31 19.39 0.13
CA ALA A 38 -6.35 18.32 1.13
C ALA A 38 -7.02 17.05 0.57
N PHE A 39 -8.06 17.21 -0.25
CA PHE A 39 -8.70 16.09 -0.94
C PHE A 39 -7.75 15.44 -1.95
N SER A 40 -6.94 16.22 -2.67
CA SER A 40 -5.91 15.74 -3.59
C SER A 40 -4.96 14.75 -2.90
N LEU A 41 -4.45 15.12 -1.73
CA LEU A 41 -3.64 14.24 -0.88
C LEU A 41 -4.41 13.02 -0.38
N TYR A 42 -5.65 13.20 0.07
CA TYR A 42 -6.50 12.09 0.48
C TYR A 42 -6.72 11.09 -0.67
N LEU A 43 -6.99 11.59 -1.88
CA LEU A 43 -7.21 10.77 -3.07
C LEU A 43 -5.96 9.96 -3.42
N HIS A 44 -4.77 10.58 -3.39
CA HIS A 44 -3.50 9.87 -3.62
C HIS A 44 -3.34 8.68 -2.67
N GLU A 45 -3.53 8.90 -1.36
CA GLU A 45 -3.41 7.83 -0.36
C GLU A 45 -4.58 6.82 -0.40
N TYR A 46 -5.76 7.27 -0.80
CA TYR A 46 -6.93 6.39 -0.98
C TYR A 46 -6.76 5.48 -2.20
N ILE A 47 -6.10 5.94 -3.27
CA ILE A 47 -5.71 5.09 -4.40
C ILE A 47 -4.72 4.02 -3.94
N HIS A 48 -3.72 4.35 -3.12
CA HIS A 48 -2.82 3.35 -2.53
C HIS A 48 -3.58 2.31 -1.70
N PHE A 49 -4.60 2.72 -0.93
CA PHE A 49 -5.48 1.79 -0.22
C PHE A 49 -6.21 0.84 -1.16
N ILE A 50 -6.81 1.37 -2.23
CA ILE A 50 -7.53 0.56 -3.22
C ILE A 50 -6.56 -0.41 -3.91
N GLN A 51 -5.37 0.05 -4.30
CA GLN A 51 -4.34 -0.79 -4.90
C GLN A 51 -3.95 -1.96 -3.99
N ASP A 52 -3.80 -1.73 -2.68
CA ASP A 52 -3.40 -2.76 -1.71
C ASP A 52 -4.44 -3.88 -1.58
N ILE A 53 -5.74 -3.54 -1.60
CA ILE A 53 -6.82 -4.52 -1.38
C ILE A 53 -7.38 -5.14 -2.66
N SER A 54 -7.20 -4.49 -3.82
CA SER A 54 -7.88 -4.87 -5.06
C SER A 54 -6.96 -5.36 -6.17
N THR A 55 -5.65 -5.48 -5.92
CA THR A 55 -4.67 -5.92 -6.93
C THR A 55 -3.92 -7.16 -6.49
N ILE A 56 -3.44 -7.96 -7.44
CA ILE A 56 -2.63 -9.14 -7.13
C ILE A 56 -1.34 -8.74 -6.39
N TYR A 57 -0.69 -7.65 -6.80
CA TYR A 57 0.50 -7.13 -6.12
C TYR A 57 0.22 -6.76 -4.65
N GLY A 58 -0.85 -5.99 -4.40
CA GLY A 58 -1.27 -5.60 -3.06
C GLY A 58 -1.57 -6.80 -2.17
N LEU A 59 -2.42 -7.72 -2.66
CA LEU A 59 -2.78 -8.95 -1.96
C LEU A 59 -1.57 -9.83 -1.62
N MET A 60 -0.60 -9.96 -2.54
CA MET A 60 0.64 -10.68 -2.26
C MET A 60 1.50 -10.03 -1.20
N ASN A 61 1.56 -8.70 -1.17
CA ASN A 61 2.27 -7.97 -0.12
C ASN A 61 1.62 -8.22 1.25
N ILE A 62 0.29 -8.16 1.32
CA ILE A 62 -0.49 -8.50 2.52
C ILE A 62 -0.19 -9.94 2.97
N SER A 63 -0.28 -10.90 2.06
CA SER A 63 -0.02 -12.32 2.35
C SER A 63 1.38 -12.53 2.92
N THR A 64 2.39 -11.96 2.24
CA THR A 64 3.81 -12.13 2.64
C THR A 64 4.11 -11.52 4.00
N ILE A 65 3.51 -10.36 4.31
CA ILE A 65 3.65 -9.72 5.63
C ILE A 65 2.99 -10.57 6.71
N ASN A 66 1.77 -11.04 6.47
CA ASN A 66 1.05 -11.88 7.42
C ASN A 66 1.78 -13.20 7.70
N TYR A 67 2.28 -13.85 6.64
CA TYR A 67 3.10 -15.05 6.76
C TYR A 67 4.32 -14.81 7.68
N TYR A 68 5.06 -13.72 7.47
CA TYR A 68 6.23 -13.39 8.30
C TYR A 68 5.86 -13.17 9.77
N ILE A 69 4.83 -12.36 10.04
CA ILE A 69 4.38 -12.05 11.40
C ILE A 69 3.93 -13.32 12.12
N GLN A 70 3.15 -14.16 11.44
CA GLN A 70 2.63 -15.41 12.00
C GLN A 70 3.74 -16.43 12.26
N ASP A 71 4.72 -16.57 11.37
CA ASP A 71 5.88 -17.44 11.60
C ASP A 71 6.73 -16.95 12.79
N CYS A 72 6.96 -15.64 12.90
CA CYS A 72 7.69 -15.04 14.03
C CYS A 72 6.96 -15.28 15.37
N ALA A 73 5.67 -14.95 15.44
CA ALA A 73 4.87 -15.15 16.65
C ALA A 73 4.87 -16.63 17.07
N ASN A 74 4.68 -17.54 16.13
CA ASN A 74 4.70 -18.99 16.38
C ASN A 74 6.07 -19.49 16.87
N LYS A 75 7.17 -18.98 16.32
CA LYS A 75 8.53 -19.31 16.77
C LYS A 75 8.77 -18.87 18.21
N ILE A 76 8.43 -17.62 18.55
CA ILE A 76 8.57 -17.08 19.91
C ILE A 76 7.75 -17.92 20.88
N HIS A 77 6.48 -18.16 20.57
CA HIS A 77 5.60 -18.97 21.40
C HIS A 77 6.15 -20.38 21.66
N LYS A 78 6.68 -21.05 20.63
CA LYS A 78 7.24 -22.41 20.73
C LYS A 78 8.57 -22.48 21.47
N ALA A 79 9.40 -21.44 21.40
CA ALA A 79 10.71 -21.43 22.05
C ALA A 79 10.62 -21.51 23.58
N LYS A 80 9.47 -21.12 24.18
CA LYS A 80 9.24 -21.07 25.63
C LYS A 80 10.33 -20.29 26.40
N GLY A 81 11.10 -19.45 25.70
CA GLY A 81 12.07 -18.54 26.28
C GLY A 81 11.37 -17.30 26.84
N LYS A 82 12.06 -16.54 27.71
CA LYS A 82 11.60 -15.19 28.12
C LYS A 82 12.12 -14.09 27.19
N GLU A 83 13.13 -14.40 26.39
CA GLU A 83 13.84 -13.46 25.53
C GLU A 83 13.94 -14.00 24.10
N PHE A 84 13.85 -13.13 23.10
CA PHE A 84 14.13 -13.42 21.69
C PHE A 84 14.96 -12.30 21.06
N HIS A 85 15.69 -12.58 19.98
CA HIS A 85 16.60 -11.62 19.35
C HIS A 85 16.05 -11.19 17.98
N PRO A 86 15.54 -9.96 17.83
CA PRO A 86 15.23 -9.40 16.52
C PRO A 86 16.50 -8.86 15.82
N PRO A 87 16.53 -8.78 14.47
CA PRO A 87 15.49 -9.23 13.53
C PRO A 87 15.34 -10.77 13.50
N ILE A 88 14.10 -11.25 13.50
CA ILE A 88 13.80 -12.68 13.44
C ILE A 88 13.89 -13.16 11.99
N SER A 89 14.83 -14.06 11.73
CA SER A 89 14.99 -14.64 10.39
C SER A 89 13.95 -15.74 10.12
N LEU A 90 13.46 -15.79 8.89
CA LEU A 90 12.69 -16.94 8.40
C LEU A 90 13.61 -18.13 8.13
N VAL A 91 13.08 -19.35 8.28
CA VAL A 91 13.82 -20.59 8.00
C VAL A 91 13.05 -21.35 6.94
N GLN A 92 13.74 -21.75 5.87
CA GLN A 92 13.12 -22.51 4.79
C GLN A 92 12.65 -23.87 5.29
N LYS A 93 11.37 -24.19 5.06
CA LYS A 93 10.81 -25.53 5.27
C LYS A 93 10.55 -26.17 3.91
N GLU A 94 10.42 -27.50 3.88
CA GLU A 94 10.06 -28.23 2.68
C GLU A 94 8.69 -27.76 2.16
N ASN A 95 8.59 -27.48 0.85
CA ASN A 95 7.38 -26.96 0.18
C ASN A 95 6.81 -25.66 0.79
N ASP A 96 7.66 -24.82 1.38
CA ASP A 96 7.24 -23.54 1.97
C ASP A 96 7.13 -22.43 0.92
N HIS A 97 5.97 -22.35 0.28
CA HIS A 97 5.68 -21.29 -0.69
C HIS A 97 5.68 -19.89 -0.06
N GLY A 98 5.32 -19.76 1.23
CA GLY A 98 5.35 -18.48 1.95
C GLY A 98 6.76 -17.93 2.12
N PHE A 99 7.72 -18.81 2.43
CA PHE A 99 9.14 -18.46 2.47
C PHE A 99 9.67 -17.98 1.11
N ASN A 100 9.32 -18.68 0.03
CA ASN A 100 9.72 -18.29 -1.32
C ASN A 100 9.14 -16.94 -1.73
N ASN A 101 7.86 -16.69 -1.43
CA ASN A 101 7.21 -15.41 -1.66
C ASN A 101 7.88 -14.28 -0.86
N PHE A 102 8.28 -14.56 0.39
CA PHE A 102 9.06 -13.61 1.19
C PHE A 102 10.42 -13.28 0.58
N LYS A 103 11.17 -14.27 0.06
CA LYS A 103 12.43 -14.05 -0.65
C LYS A 103 12.26 -13.24 -1.94
N LEU A 104 11.14 -13.42 -2.64
CA LEU A 104 10.82 -12.71 -3.89
C LEU A 104 10.33 -11.27 -3.67
N LYS A 105 9.70 -10.99 -2.51
CA LYS A 105 9.10 -9.68 -2.21
C LYS A 105 10.01 -8.48 -2.48
N PRO A 106 11.29 -8.43 -2.06
CA PRO A 106 12.17 -7.29 -2.36
C PRO A 106 12.34 -7.03 -3.86
N ILE A 107 12.32 -8.07 -4.68
CA ILE A 107 12.41 -7.97 -6.14
C ILE A 107 11.13 -7.36 -6.71
N TYR A 108 9.98 -7.83 -6.24
CA TYR A 108 8.68 -7.34 -6.71
C TYR A 108 8.40 -5.89 -6.29
N ILE A 109 8.86 -5.48 -5.11
CA ILE A 109 8.79 -4.10 -4.62
C ILE A 109 9.65 -3.18 -5.50
N GLY A 110 10.86 -3.63 -5.86
CA GLY A 110 11.88 -2.81 -6.53
C GLY A 110 12.70 -1.98 -5.55
N THR A 111 13.52 -1.08 -6.09
CA THR A 111 14.35 -0.18 -5.27
C THR A 111 13.49 0.75 -4.41
N SER A 112 14.00 1.09 -3.22
CA SER A 112 13.41 2.11 -2.36
C SER A 112 13.28 3.44 -3.11
N ILE A 113 12.14 4.11 -2.93
CA ILE A 113 11.85 5.42 -3.55
C ILE A 113 12.74 6.55 -3.00
N ASN A 114 13.30 6.39 -1.80
CA ASN A 114 14.11 7.42 -1.18
C ASN A 114 15.60 7.24 -1.50
N PRO A 115 16.34 8.33 -1.83
CA PRO A 115 15.87 9.71 -1.93
C PRO A 115 15.08 9.99 -3.23
N LYS A 116 14.06 10.86 -3.12
CA LYS A 116 13.30 11.40 -4.26
C LYS A 116 14.15 12.37 -5.09
N SER A 117 13.79 12.59 -6.35
CA SER A 117 14.49 13.54 -7.25
C SER A 117 13.51 14.54 -7.85
N ASP A 118 13.85 15.82 -7.75
CA ASP A 118 12.97 16.92 -8.20
C ASP A 118 12.79 16.89 -9.72
N LYS A 119 13.87 16.65 -10.49
CA LYS A 119 13.84 16.47 -11.94
C LYS A 119 14.79 15.35 -12.37
N ILE A 120 14.35 14.52 -13.31
CA ILE A 120 15.11 13.39 -13.85
C ILE A 120 15.13 13.39 -15.38
N LYS A 121 16.26 12.97 -15.95
CA LYS A 121 16.42 12.65 -17.36
C LYS A 121 16.56 11.14 -17.54
N PHE A 122 15.56 10.50 -18.13
CA PHE A 122 15.62 9.08 -18.44
C PHE A 122 16.76 8.78 -19.42
N LEU A 123 17.54 7.73 -19.15
CA LEU A 123 18.63 7.30 -20.03
C LEU A 123 18.28 5.99 -20.75
N SER A 124 18.06 4.92 -19.99
CA SER A 124 17.87 3.59 -20.54
C SER A 124 17.21 2.65 -19.54
N TYR A 125 16.79 1.49 -20.01
CA TYR A 125 16.44 0.36 -19.16
C TYR A 125 17.04 -0.93 -19.70
N LYS A 126 17.16 -1.95 -18.85
CA LYS A 126 17.59 -3.29 -19.23
C LYS A 126 16.80 -4.34 -18.45
N ILE A 127 16.32 -5.37 -19.14
CA ILE A 127 15.77 -6.57 -18.51
C ILE A 127 16.92 -7.54 -18.27
N LYS A 128 17.13 -7.98 -17.03
CA LYS A 128 18.19 -8.94 -16.68
C LYS A 128 17.67 -9.99 -15.68
N PRO A 129 18.24 -11.21 -15.66
CA PRO A 129 17.91 -12.20 -14.64
C PRO A 129 18.53 -11.82 -13.29
N ARG A 130 17.80 -12.07 -12.20
CA ARG A 130 18.27 -11.96 -10.82
C ARG A 130 18.01 -13.27 -10.09
N GLN A 131 19.04 -13.80 -9.44
CA GLN A 131 18.92 -15.00 -8.61
C GLN A 131 18.22 -14.67 -7.29
N PHE A 132 17.29 -15.53 -6.86
CA PHE A 132 16.56 -15.34 -5.59
C PHE A 132 16.50 -16.59 -4.71
N GLY A 133 16.95 -17.74 -5.21
CA GLY A 133 17.00 -19.00 -4.47
C GLY A 133 18.40 -19.62 -4.42
N GLU A 134 18.58 -20.55 -3.51
CA GLU A 134 19.86 -21.27 -3.28
C GLU A 134 20.15 -22.29 -4.39
N LYS A 135 19.13 -22.69 -5.18
CA LYS A 135 19.27 -23.65 -6.27
C LYS A 135 19.47 -22.98 -7.63
N GLY A 136 19.80 -21.69 -7.65
CA GLY A 136 20.04 -20.95 -8.89
C GLY A 136 18.77 -20.46 -9.58
N GLU A 137 17.61 -20.45 -8.91
CA GLU A 137 16.37 -19.93 -9.47
C GLU A 137 16.52 -18.44 -9.81
N THR A 138 16.08 -18.05 -11.01
CA THR A 138 16.16 -16.67 -11.49
C THR A 138 14.79 -16.10 -11.81
N VAL A 139 14.65 -14.79 -11.62
CA VAL A 139 13.49 -14.00 -12.03
C VAL A 139 13.96 -12.79 -12.84
N GLY A 140 13.19 -12.38 -13.84
CA GLY A 140 13.51 -11.17 -14.60
C GLY A 140 13.30 -9.92 -13.75
N ILE A 141 14.20 -8.96 -13.86
CA ILE A 141 14.09 -7.62 -13.26
C ILE A 141 14.30 -6.55 -14.33
N VAL A 142 13.76 -5.36 -14.09
CA VAL A 142 13.97 -4.18 -14.94
C VAL A 142 14.88 -3.21 -14.20
N GLU A 143 16.11 -3.06 -14.69
CA GLU A 143 17.00 -1.99 -14.26
C GLU A 143 16.71 -0.73 -15.09
N VAL A 144 16.46 0.41 -14.43
CA VAL A 144 16.24 1.71 -15.07
C VAL A 144 17.38 2.65 -14.67
N LYS A 145 17.89 3.38 -15.66
CA LYS A 145 18.94 4.39 -15.49
C LYS A 145 18.40 5.77 -15.82
N PHE A 146 18.68 6.74 -14.96
CA PHE A 146 18.35 8.15 -15.18
C PHE A 146 19.41 9.06 -14.55
N ILE A 147 19.45 10.33 -14.97
CA ILE A 147 20.25 11.39 -14.34
C ILE A 147 19.33 12.19 -13.42
N ASP A 148 19.72 12.38 -12.16
CA ASP A 148 19.13 13.40 -11.29
C ASP A 148 19.70 14.76 -11.68
N LEU A 149 18.85 15.66 -12.16
CA LEU A 149 19.30 16.95 -12.70
C LEU A 149 19.70 17.96 -11.61
N LYS A 150 19.46 17.64 -10.34
CA LYS A 150 19.87 18.49 -9.21
C LYS A 150 21.37 18.41 -8.96
N ASP A 151 21.94 17.21 -9.07
CA ASP A 151 23.33 16.92 -8.75
C ASP A 151 24.12 16.32 -9.93
N ASP A 152 23.48 16.19 -11.10
CA ASP A 152 24.01 15.56 -12.32
C ASP A 152 24.49 14.11 -12.10
N SER A 153 23.94 13.43 -11.09
CA SER A 153 24.31 12.05 -10.76
C SER A 153 23.51 11.02 -11.58
N GLU A 154 24.21 10.02 -12.13
CA GLU A 154 23.55 8.83 -12.68
C GLU A 154 23.03 7.96 -11.53
N ARG A 155 21.74 7.63 -11.58
CA ARG A 155 21.09 6.70 -10.67
C ARG A 155 20.59 5.47 -11.40
N VAL A 156 20.70 4.33 -10.73
CA VAL A 156 20.29 3.02 -11.22
C VAL A 156 19.32 2.42 -10.21
N ILE A 157 18.11 2.11 -10.66
CA ILE A 157 17.05 1.55 -9.81
C ILE A 157 16.47 0.28 -10.45
N GLU A 158 15.90 -0.58 -9.62
CA GLU A 158 15.06 -1.69 -10.05
C GLU A 158 13.60 -1.25 -10.03
N LEU A 159 12.98 -1.22 -11.21
CA LEU A 159 11.58 -0.85 -11.36
C LEU A 159 10.69 -1.99 -10.82
N GLY A 160 9.84 -1.65 -9.86
CA GLY A 160 8.97 -2.60 -9.16
C GLY A 160 7.64 -1.96 -8.77
N GLY A 161 6.84 -2.69 -7.99
CA GLY A 161 5.48 -2.30 -7.65
C GLY A 161 5.39 -0.97 -6.91
N ASN A 162 6.35 -0.60 -6.07
CA ASN A 162 6.36 0.73 -5.44
C ASN A 162 6.33 1.87 -6.45
N HIS A 163 7.11 1.75 -7.54
CA HIS A 163 7.18 2.76 -8.57
C HIS A 163 5.87 2.83 -9.39
N ILE A 164 5.23 1.68 -9.64
CA ILE A 164 3.96 1.61 -10.36
C ILE A 164 2.82 2.17 -9.51
N CYS A 165 2.77 1.83 -8.22
CA CYS A 165 1.79 2.35 -7.26
C CYS A 165 1.86 3.88 -7.15
N GLU A 166 3.05 4.43 -6.87
CA GLU A 166 3.23 5.89 -6.75
C GLU A 166 2.95 6.62 -8.06
N GLY A 167 3.41 6.06 -9.19
CA GLY A 167 3.14 6.65 -10.49
C GLY A 167 1.64 6.69 -10.80
N MET A 168 0.91 5.61 -10.53
CA MET A 168 -0.54 5.55 -10.73
C MET A 168 -1.30 6.52 -9.83
N ALA A 169 -0.98 6.56 -8.54
CA ALA A 169 -1.63 7.45 -7.57
C ALA A 169 -1.43 8.92 -7.96
N TYR A 170 -0.18 9.30 -8.27
CA TYR A 170 0.13 10.67 -8.69
C TYR A 170 -0.51 11.04 -10.04
N LEU A 171 -0.52 10.13 -11.01
CA LEU A 171 -1.16 10.38 -12.30
C LEU A 171 -2.66 10.61 -12.14
N ALA A 172 -3.33 9.85 -11.28
CA ALA A 172 -4.75 10.00 -11.00
C ALA A 172 -5.06 11.30 -10.24
N GLU A 173 -4.28 11.61 -9.21
CA GLU A 173 -4.35 12.89 -8.50
C GLU A 173 -4.19 14.07 -9.48
N SER A 174 -3.12 14.05 -10.27
CA SER A 174 -2.80 15.08 -11.25
C SER A 174 -3.85 15.20 -12.34
N HIS A 175 -4.48 14.10 -12.75
CA HIS A 175 -5.52 14.15 -13.77
C HIS A 175 -6.74 14.95 -13.31
N ILE A 176 -7.09 14.85 -12.02
CA ILE A 176 -8.28 15.51 -11.46
C ILE A 176 -7.96 16.93 -11.00
N TYR A 177 -6.87 17.12 -10.25
CA TYR A 177 -6.66 18.35 -9.48
C TYR A 177 -5.60 19.31 -10.05
N LYS A 178 -4.84 18.93 -11.08
CA LYS A 178 -3.73 19.79 -11.55
C LYS A 178 -4.16 21.18 -11.99
N GLU A 179 -5.24 21.31 -12.76
CA GLU A 179 -5.71 22.64 -13.20
C GLU A 179 -6.39 23.40 -12.06
N VAL A 180 -7.16 22.71 -11.22
CA VAL A 180 -7.76 23.31 -10.00
C VAL A 180 -6.69 23.93 -9.11
N LEU A 181 -5.57 23.23 -8.87
CA LEU A 181 -4.50 23.71 -7.99
C LEU A 181 -3.70 24.87 -8.62
N LYS A 182 -3.52 24.87 -9.94
CA LYS A 182 -2.89 26.00 -10.66
C LYS A 182 -3.73 27.27 -10.62
N GLU A 183 -5.05 27.16 -10.75
CA GLU A 183 -5.97 28.32 -10.69
C GLU A 183 -5.89 29.06 -9.35
N HIS A 184 -5.47 28.36 -8.29
CA HIS A 184 -5.30 28.91 -6.94
C HIS A 184 -3.87 29.40 -6.66
N GLU A 185 -3.05 29.65 -7.71
CA GLU A 185 -1.64 30.05 -7.62
C GLU A 185 -0.73 29.07 -6.84
N HIS A 186 -1.19 27.84 -6.61
CA HIS A 186 -0.38 26.79 -6.00
C HIS A 186 0.41 26.06 -7.09
N GLU A 187 1.65 26.49 -7.34
CA GLU A 187 2.57 25.75 -8.20
C GLU A 187 3.10 24.52 -7.46
N ILE A 188 2.37 23.40 -7.56
CA ILE A 188 2.85 22.12 -7.03
C ILE A 188 3.88 21.56 -8.00
N ILE A 189 5.16 21.82 -7.71
CA ILE A 189 6.27 21.14 -8.38
C ILE A 189 6.46 19.78 -7.72
N ALA A 190 5.68 18.80 -8.17
CA ALA A 190 5.90 17.42 -7.73
C ALA A 190 7.27 16.92 -8.18
N GLN A 191 7.90 16.12 -7.33
CA GLN A 191 9.20 15.51 -7.63
C GLN A 191 9.05 14.50 -8.77
N GLU A 192 9.84 14.59 -9.83
CA GLU A 192 9.68 13.68 -10.96
C GLU A 192 10.00 12.21 -10.62
N TYR A 193 10.91 11.92 -9.69
CA TYR A 193 11.10 10.58 -9.13
C TYR A 193 10.48 10.49 -7.72
N PRO A 194 9.57 9.54 -7.47
CA PRO A 194 9.17 8.43 -8.34
C PRO A 194 7.98 8.76 -9.27
N TYR A 195 7.30 9.89 -9.05
CA TYR A 195 5.93 10.14 -9.49
C TYR A 195 5.74 10.17 -11.02
N LEU A 196 6.72 10.68 -11.77
CA LEU A 196 6.71 10.73 -13.23
C LEU A 196 7.59 9.66 -13.89
N LEU A 197 8.17 8.74 -13.12
CA LEU A 197 9.05 7.70 -13.69
C LEU A 197 8.31 6.83 -14.71
N VAL A 198 7.09 6.37 -14.38
CA VAL A 198 6.28 5.53 -15.27
C VAL A 198 5.96 6.26 -16.58
N LYS A 199 5.62 7.55 -16.49
CA LYS A 199 5.38 8.41 -17.65
C LYS A 199 6.63 8.53 -18.52
N LYS A 200 7.80 8.83 -17.93
CA LYS A 200 9.07 8.97 -18.68
C LYS A 200 9.51 7.67 -19.35
N ILE A 201 9.21 6.52 -18.74
CA ILE A 201 9.40 5.21 -19.37
C ILE A 201 8.47 5.11 -20.59
N ALA A 202 7.17 5.37 -20.44
CA ALA A 202 6.22 5.33 -21.55
C ALA A 202 6.60 6.29 -22.69
N GLU A 203 7.00 7.53 -22.37
CA GLU A 203 7.48 8.52 -23.34
C GLU A 203 8.63 7.98 -24.19
N LYS A 204 9.52 7.17 -23.59
CA LYS A 204 10.66 6.60 -24.30
C LYS A 204 10.29 5.35 -25.10
N LEU A 205 9.44 4.48 -24.56
CA LEU A 205 9.15 3.18 -25.16
C LEU A 205 8.04 3.27 -26.20
N TYR A 206 6.98 4.04 -25.94
CA TYR A 206 5.85 4.22 -26.85
C TYR A 206 5.26 5.64 -26.72
N PRO A 207 5.89 6.68 -27.29
CA PRO A 207 5.56 8.09 -27.04
C PRO A 207 4.06 8.43 -27.08
N LYS A 208 3.34 7.88 -28.08
CA LYS A 208 1.90 8.11 -28.28
C LYS A 208 1.04 7.69 -27.08
N ILE A 209 1.42 6.63 -26.35
CA ILE A 209 0.67 6.18 -25.17
C ILE A 209 0.87 7.11 -23.97
N ALA A 210 1.97 7.85 -23.94
CA ALA A 210 2.35 8.70 -22.82
C ALA A 210 1.67 10.07 -22.82
N GLU A 211 0.96 10.39 -23.91
CA GLU A 211 0.19 11.64 -24.07
C GLU A 211 -1.10 11.63 -23.24
N ASP A 212 -1.66 10.46 -22.94
CA ASP A 212 -2.92 10.30 -22.22
C ASP A 212 -2.70 9.71 -20.82
N SER A 213 -2.96 10.51 -19.78
CA SER A 213 -2.83 10.08 -18.40
C SER A 213 -3.80 8.95 -18.01
N LEU A 214 -5.02 8.91 -18.55
CA LEU A 214 -5.97 7.83 -18.25
C LEU A 214 -5.47 6.50 -18.78
N ILE A 215 -4.89 6.49 -19.98
CA ILE A 215 -4.25 5.30 -20.53
C ILE A 215 -3.06 4.87 -19.67
N LEU A 216 -2.22 5.80 -19.21
CA LEU A 216 -1.12 5.49 -18.31
C LEU A 216 -1.59 4.92 -16.96
N ILE A 217 -2.67 5.46 -16.38
CA ILE A 217 -3.29 4.94 -15.14
C ILE A 217 -3.82 3.52 -15.39
N ALA A 218 -4.49 3.27 -16.51
CA ALA A 218 -4.98 1.95 -16.89
C ALA A 218 -3.84 0.93 -17.05
N LEU A 219 -2.74 1.30 -17.70
CA LEU A 219 -1.55 0.44 -17.79
C LEU A 219 -0.99 0.09 -16.42
N CYS A 220 -0.95 1.05 -15.50
CA CYS A 220 -0.49 0.79 -14.14
C CYS A 220 -1.43 -0.18 -13.41
N ASP A 221 -2.75 0.05 -13.44
CA ASP A 221 -3.76 -0.84 -12.83
C ASP A 221 -3.65 -2.28 -13.37
N ILE A 222 -3.56 -2.43 -14.69
CA ILE A 222 -3.36 -3.72 -15.36
C ILE A 222 -2.08 -4.40 -14.87
N CYS A 223 -0.97 -3.66 -14.76
CA CYS A 223 0.31 -4.24 -14.33
C CYS A 223 0.31 -4.63 -12.85
N LEU A 224 -0.46 -3.94 -12.00
CA LEU A 224 -0.66 -4.30 -10.59
C LEU A 224 -1.44 -5.61 -10.42
N MET A 225 -2.13 -6.08 -11.46
CA MET A 225 -2.71 -7.43 -11.53
C MET A 225 -1.67 -8.53 -11.82
N THR A 226 -0.39 -8.26 -11.56
CA THR A 226 0.69 -9.24 -11.68
C THR A 226 1.59 -9.23 -10.44
N TYR A 227 2.38 -10.28 -10.22
CA TYR A 227 3.34 -10.31 -9.10
C TYR A 227 4.49 -9.32 -9.23
N HIS A 228 4.94 -9.01 -10.47
CA HIS A 228 6.04 -8.08 -10.71
C HIS A 228 5.60 -6.92 -11.63
N PRO A 229 4.89 -5.91 -11.07
CA PRO A 229 4.30 -4.84 -11.88
C PRO A 229 5.30 -4.07 -12.75
N GLY A 230 6.50 -3.79 -12.24
CA GLY A 230 7.54 -3.09 -13.00
C GLY A 230 8.00 -3.84 -14.27
N LEU A 231 8.21 -5.16 -14.17
CA LEU A 231 8.53 -5.99 -15.32
C LEU A 231 7.36 -6.08 -16.31
N SER A 232 6.14 -6.25 -15.79
CA SER A 232 4.92 -6.30 -16.60
C SER A 232 4.71 -4.99 -17.37
N TYR A 233 4.98 -3.85 -16.75
CA TYR A 233 4.82 -2.52 -17.35
C TYR A 233 5.70 -2.32 -18.58
N VAL A 234 7.00 -2.60 -18.47
CA VAL A 234 7.93 -2.50 -19.60
C VAL A 234 7.55 -3.47 -20.72
N ARG A 235 7.27 -4.74 -20.38
CA ARG A 235 6.89 -5.76 -21.37
C ARG A 235 5.59 -5.40 -22.08
N LEU A 236 4.61 -4.86 -21.36
CA LEU A 236 3.33 -4.46 -21.94
C LEU A 236 3.51 -3.27 -22.87
N LEU A 237 4.31 -2.27 -22.49
CA LEU A 237 4.63 -1.13 -23.37
C LEU A 237 5.33 -1.58 -24.67
N GLU A 238 6.34 -2.45 -24.58
CA GLU A 238 7.00 -3.02 -25.75
C GLU A 238 6.00 -3.79 -26.62
N HIS A 239 5.14 -4.60 -26.01
CA HIS A 239 4.15 -5.39 -26.74
C HIS A 239 3.13 -4.52 -27.47
N LEU A 240 2.58 -3.50 -26.80
CA LEU A 240 1.61 -2.57 -27.40
C LEU A 240 2.23 -1.77 -28.55
N ARG A 241 3.50 -1.34 -28.40
CA ARG A 241 4.26 -0.68 -29.48
C ARG A 241 4.43 -1.62 -30.67
N ASP A 242 4.91 -2.83 -30.44
CA ASP A 242 5.21 -3.80 -31.51
C ASP A 242 3.94 -4.24 -32.26
N LYS A 243 2.78 -4.08 -31.61
CA LYS A 243 1.46 -4.35 -32.18
C LYS A 243 0.76 -3.11 -32.72
N ASN A 244 1.42 -1.95 -32.72
CA ASN A 244 0.84 -0.66 -33.16
C ASN A 244 -0.58 -0.45 -32.61
N PHE A 245 -0.77 -0.70 -31.31
CA PHE A 245 -2.10 -0.84 -30.70
C PHE A 245 -3.08 0.29 -31.06
N PHE A 246 -2.62 1.55 -31.03
CA PHE A 246 -3.47 2.70 -31.36
C PHE A 246 -3.79 2.82 -32.85
N GLU A 247 -2.85 2.48 -33.73
CA GLU A 247 -3.06 2.53 -35.18
C GLU A 247 -4.10 1.50 -35.62
N ASP A 248 -4.12 0.35 -34.94
CA ASP A 248 -5.02 -0.78 -35.22
C ASP A 248 -6.41 -0.60 -34.60
N HIS A 249 -6.53 0.14 -33.50
CA HIS A 249 -7.78 0.36 -32.77
C HIS A 249 -8.25 1.81 -32.84
N LYS A 250 -8.37 2.38 -34.06
CA LYS A 250 -8.90 3.74 -34.32
C LYS A 250 -10.32 3.93 -33.80
N LEU A 251 -10.46 4.11 -32.50
CA LEU A 251 -11.73 4.23 -31.80
C LEU A 251 -12.07 5.71 -31.61
N SER A 252 -13.36 6.03 -31.73
CA SER A 252 -13.87 7.40 -31.62
C SER A 252 -14.02 7.86 -30.17
N GLU A 253 -14.06 6.94 -29.20
CA GLU A 253 -14.28 7.23 -27.79
C GLU A 253 -13.19 6.61 -26.90
N ASN A 254 -12.73 7.38 -25.90
CA ASN A 254 -11.72 6.93 -24.94
C ASN A 254 -12.15 5.69 -24.14
N LYS A 255 -13.46 5.52 -23.93
CA LYS A 255 -14.00 4.37 -23.17
C LYS A 255 -13.79 3.04 -23.89
N ASP A 256 -14.11 2.97 -25.17
CA ASP A 256 -13.93 1.75 -25.98
C ASP A 256 -12.44 1.38 -26.07
N LEU A 257 -11.57 2.38 -26.16
CA LEU A 257 -10.13 2.18 -26.19
C LEU A 257 -9.62 1.58 -24.87
N LEU A 258 -10.13 2.06 -23.73
CA LEU A 258 -9.81 1.50 -22.43
C LEU A 258 -10.28 0.04 -22.32
N ASP A 259 -11.52 -0.28 -22.71
CA ASP A 259 -12.02 -1.65 -22.68
C ASP A 259 -11.14 -2.59 -23.52
N LYS A 260 -10.75 -2.15 -24.73
CA LYS A 260 -9.83 -2.90 -25.59
C LYS A 260 -8.43 -3.04 -24.99
N LEU A 261 -7.93 -2.00 -24.32
CA LEU A 261 -6.62 -2.05 -23.66
C LEU A 261 -6.62 -3.11 -22.56
N TYR A 262 -7.65 -3.16 -21.72
CA TYR A 262 -7.78 -4.17 -20.66
C TYR A 262 -7.88 -5.59 -21.24
N GLU A 263 -8.74 -5.80 -22.25
CA GLU A 263 -8.92 -7.10 -22.93
C GLU A 263 -7.58 -7.60 -23.51
N PHE A 264 -6.92 -6.75 -24.30
CA PHE A 264 -5.68 -7.07 -24.99
C PHE A 264 -4.54 -7.36 -24.00
N SER A 265 -4.39 -6.48 -22.99
CA SER A 265 -3.28 -6.56 -22.04
C SER A 265 -3.42 -7.74 -21.08
N TYR A 266 -4.63 -8.06 -20.61
CA TYR A 266 -4.83 -9.22 -19.74
C TYR A 266 -4.55 -10.53 -20.46
N SER A 267 -4.90 -10.63 -21.74
CA SER A 267 -4.54 -11.80 -22.56
C SER A 267 -3.02 -11.97 -22.64
N PHE A 268 -2.29 -10.88 -22.87
CA PHE A 268 -0.82 -10.90 -22.97
C PHE A 268 -0.12 -11.19 -21.63
N LEU A 269 -0.57 -10.56 -20.55
CA LEU A 269 0.05 -10.69 -19.23
C LEU A 269 -0.41 -11.93 -18.45
N LYS A 270 -1.33 -12.72 -19.00
CA LYS A 270 -1.81 -13.96 -18.38
C LYS A 270 -0.64 -14.91 -18.14
N GLY A 271 -0.17 -14.96 -16.91
CA GLY A 271 0.91 -15.84 -16.46
C GLY A 271 0.39 -17.03 -15.67
N ASN A 272 1.32 -17.81 -15.12
CA ASN A 272 1.05 -18.92 -14.19
C ASN A 272 0.87 -18.43 -12.74
N HIS A 273 0.37 -17.21 -12.53
CA HIS A 273 0.08 -16.73 -11.18
C HIS A 273 -1.28 -17.24 -10.71
N VAL A 274 -1.47 -17.28 -9.40
CA VAL A 274 -2.78 -17.57 -8.80
C VAL A 274 -3.78 -16.53 -9.31
N ASP A 275 -4.98 -16.97 -9.66
CA ASP A 275 -6.05 -16.06 -10.05
C ASP A 275 -6.44 -15.15 -8.89
N PHE A 276 -6.96 -13.97 -9.22
CA PHE A 276 -7.29 -12.97 -8.21
C PHE A 276 -8.34 -13.48 -7.20
N GLU A 277 -9.34 -14.24 -7.66
CA GLU A 277 -10.42 -14.77 -6.83
C GLU A 277 -9.91 -15.76 -5.78
N THR A 278 -8.98 -16.64 -6.14
CA THR A 278 -8.34 -17.57 -5.21
C THR A 278 -7.43 -16.82 -4.24
N LEU A 279 -6.61 -15.89 -4.76
CA LEU A 279 -5.67 -15.14 -3.95
C LEU A 279 -6.38 -14.30 -2.88
N ILE A 280 -7.49 -13.64 -3.23
CA ILE A 280 -8.22 -12.77 -2.30
C ILE A 280 -8.82 -13.57 -1.13
N GLU A 281 -9.29 -14.80 -1.36
CA GLU A 281 -9.78 -15.68 -0.30
C GLU A 281 -8.66 -16.22 0.60
N VAL A 282 -7.49 -16.55 0.02
CA VAL A 282 -6.30 -16.94 0.79
C VAL A 282 -5.89 -15.80 1.73
N VAL A 283 -5.76 -14.58 1.20
CA VAL A 283 -5.37 -13.39 1.98
C VAL A 283 -6.38 -13.09 3.08
N ARG A 284 -7.69 -13.16 2.77
CA ARG A 284 -8.75 -12.99 3.76
C ARG A 284 -8.58 -13.96 4.92
N GLY A 285 -8.35 -15.24 4.63
CA GLY A 285 -8.10 -16.27 5.64
C GLY A 285 -6.84 -15.97 6.47
N GLU A 286 -5.77 -15.52 5.83
CA GLU A 286 -4.51 -15.17 6.51
C GLU A 286 -4.65 -13.99 7.47
N ILE A 287 -5.34 -12.91 7.09
CA ILE A 287 -5.58 -11.77 7.98
C ILE A 287 -6.42 -12.22 9.19
N LYS A 288 -7.49 -13.00 8.96
CA LYS A 288 -8.39 -13.47 10.03
C LYS A 288 -7.69 -14.37 11.06
N LYS A 289 -6.59 -15.05 10.69
CA LYS A 289 -5.76 -15.82 11.65
C LYS A 289 -5.16 -14.93 12.75
N ASN A 290 -4.97 -13.63 12.50
CA ASN A 290 -4.53 -12.69 13.53
C ASN A 290 -5.60 -12.43 14.61
N PHE A 291 -6.86 -12.82 14.34
CA PHE A 291 -8.08 -12.47 15.06
C PHE A 291 -8.94 -13.71 15.38
N ASN A 292 -8.32 -14.80 15.86
CA ASN A 292 -8.97 -16.10 16.09
C ASN A 292 -9.73 -16.24 17.43
N ASP A 293 -10.23 -15.15 18.01
CA ASP A 293 -11.07 -15.15 19.22
C ASP A 293 -12.40 -14.40 18.99
N LYS A 294 -13.45 -14.77 19.72
CA LYS A 294 -14.79 -14.15 19.67
C LYS A 294 -14.79 -12.64 19.91
N TYR A 295 -13.82 -12.10 20.65
CA TYR A 295 -13.70 -10.65 20.87
C TYR A 295 -13.44 -9.87 19.56
N PHE A 296 -12.91 -10.54 18.53
CA PHE A 296 -12.61 -9.93 17.23
C PHE A 296 -13.66 -10.22 16.16
N ASN A 297 -14.86 -10.69 16.54
CA ASN A 297 -15.91 -11.01 15.58
C ASN A 297 -16.28 -9.84 14.66
N ASP A 298 -16.34 -8.61 15.17
CA ASP A 298 -16.65 -7.45 14.35
C ASP A 298 -15.48 -7.04 13.45
N ASN A 299 -14.23 -7.23 13.88
CA ASN A 299 -13.06 -7.10 13.01
C ASN A 299 -13.09 -8.14 11.86
N ASN A 300 -13.41 -9.40 12.17
CA ASN A 300 -13.53 -10.46 11.16
C ASN A 300 -14.66 -10.18 10.17
N LYS A 301 -15.82 -9.69 10.63
CA LYS A 301 -16.92 -9.26 9.74
C LYS A 301 -16.52 -8.07 8.86
N TRP A 302 -15.79 -7.10 9.40
CA TRP A 302 -15.28 -5.98 8.61
C TRP A 302 -14.35 -6.47 7.49
N ILE A 303 -13.45 -7.40 7.79
CA ILE A 303 -12.59 -8.06 6.79
C ILE A 303 -13.45 -8.77 5.74
N ASP A 304 -14.44 -9.57 6.14
CA ASP A 304 -15.30 -10.28 5.20
C ASP A 304 -16.03 -9.30 4.26
N ILE A 305 -16.65 -8.24 4.79
CA ILE A 305 -17.36 -7.23 4.01
C ILE A 305 -16.42 -6.50 3.04
N LEU A 306 -15.24 -6.09 3.51
CA LEU A 306 -14.25 -5.38 2.70
C LEU A 306 -13.82 -6.24 1.50
N PHE A 307 -13.43 -7.48 1.77
CA PHE A 307 -12.89 -8.38 0.75
C PHE A 307 -13.99 -8.90 -0.19
N ASP A 308 -15.21 -9.13 0.27
CA ASP A 308 -16.35 -9.48 -0.60
C ASP A 308 -16.68 -8.36 -1.58
N ARG A 309 -16.77 -7.11 -1.09
CA ARG A 309 -17.12 -5.95 -1.94
C ARG A 309 -16.02 -5.66 -2.95
N ILE A 310 -14.75 -5.71 -2.54
CA ILE A 310 -13.62 -5.51 -3.46
C ILE A 310 -13.52 -6.62 -4.49
N LYS A 311 -13.76 -7.87 -4.10
CA LYS A 311 -13.82 -8.99 -5.04
C LYS A 311 -14.86 -8.71 -6.13
N ASP A 312 -16.06 -8.33 -5.72
CA ASP A 312 -17.16 -8.01 -6.61
C ASP A 312 -16.81 -6.87 -7.58
N PHE A 313 -16.23 -5.77 -7.08
CA PHE A 313 -15.79 -4.66 -7.94
C PHE A 313 -14.75 -5.11 -8.95
N ARG A 314 -13.70 -5.82 -8.52
CA ARG A 314 -12.61 -6.20 -9.42
C ARG A 314 -13.04 -7.22 -10.49
N LEU A 315 -13.96 -8.14 -10.15
CA LEU A 315 -14.46 -9.15 -11.10
C LEU A 315 -15.51 -8.59 -12.07
N LYS A 316 -16.41 -7.72 -11.59
CA LYS A 316 -17.54 -7.20 -12.39
C LYS A 316 -17.20 -5.92 -13.14
N ILE A 317 -16.31 -5.10 -12.60
CA ILE A 317 -15.90 -3.79 -13.15
C ILE A 317 -14.37 -3.68 -13.08
N PRO A 318 -13.60 -4.44 -13.89
CA PRO A 318 -12.14 -4.53 -13.73
C PRO A 318 -11.39 -3.20 -13.79
N ARG A 319 -11.96 -2.19 -14.47
CA ARG A 319 -11.38 -0.85 -14.65
C ARG A 319 -11.94 0.21 -13.68
N PHE A 320 -12.60 -0.19 -12.59
CA PHE A 320 -13.30 0.73 -11.69
C PHE A 320 -12.43 1.87 -11.15
N ILE A 321 -11.12 1.65 -10.93
CA ILE A 321 -10.20 2.71 -10.49
C ILE A 321 -10.04 3.78 -11.57
N VAL A 322 -9.84 3.35 -12.83
CA VAL A 322 -9.73 4.26 -13.97
C VAL A 322 -11.06 4.98 -14.21
N ASP A 323 -12.19 4.29 -14.07
CA ASP A 323 -13.51 4.90 -14.21
C ASP A 323 -13.77 5.97 -13.15
N MET A 324 -13.33 5.76 -11.90
CA MET A 324 -13.40 6.81 -10.87
C MET A 324 -12.58 8.04 -11.28
N VAL A 325 -11.43 7.88 -11.93
CA VAL A 325 -10.64 9.03 -12.42
C VAL A 325 -11.30 9.67 -13.65
N TYR A 326 -11.81 8.86 -14.57
CA TYR A 326 -12.47 9.29 -15.81
C TYR A 326 -13.69 10.18 -15.55
N PHE A 327 -14.46 9.88 -14.48
CA PHE A 327 -15.62 10.68 -14.10
C PHE A 327 -15.28 11.97 -13.33
N GLY A 328 -14.00 12.29 -13.16
CA GLY A 328 -13.54 13.58 -12.61
C GLY A 328 -13.64 13.69 -11.10
N ASP A 329 -13.88 14.91 -10.62
CA ASP A 329 -13.83 15.30 -9.20
C ASP A 329 -14.63 14.34 -8.28
N PRO A 330 -13.94 13.60 -7.40
CA PRO A 330 -14.52 12.67 -6.44
C PRO A 330 -15.71 13.21 -5.62
N LYS A 331 -15.75 14.52 -5.33
CA LYS A 331 -16.86 15.14 -4.57
C LYS A 331 -18.19 15.13 -5.33
N ASN A 332 -18.13 15.12 -6.66
CA ASN A 332 -19.29 15.14 -7.56
C ASN A 332 -19.46 13.82 -8.33
N ASN A 333 -18.58 12.85 -8.08
CA ASN A 333 -18.49 11.61 -8.82
C ASN A 333 -19.32 10.50 -8.15
N GLU A 334 -20.44 10.14 -8.76
CA GLU A 334 -21.35 9.11 -8.23
C GLU A 334 -20.69 7.75 -8.07
N LEU A 335 -19.79 7.35 -8.99
CA LEU A 335 -19.07 6.08 -8.89
C LEU A 335 -18.12 6.08 -7.69
N PHE A 336 -17.35 7.16 -7.51
CA PHE A 336 -16.47 7.30 -6.34
C PHE A 336 -17.28 7.29 -5.05
N GLY A 337 -18.36 8.08 -4.97
CA GLY A 337 -19.24 8.14 -3.81
C GLY A 337 -19.88 6.78 -3.49
N ALA A 338 -20.35 6.05 -4.51
CA ALA A 338 -20.90 4.71 -4.33
C ALA A 338 -19.83 3.70 -3.87
N PHE A 339 -18.63 3.73 -4.47
CA PHE A 339 -17.51 2.89 -4.07
C PHE A 339 -17.09 3.17 -2.63
N HIS A 340 -16.91 4.44 -2.25
CA HIS A 340 -16.55 4.86 -0.89
C HIS A 340 -17.61 4.47 0.13
N GLN A 341 -18.90 4.62 -0.17
CA GLN A 341 -19.98 4.13 0.70
C GLN A 341 -19.97 2.61 0.85
N LEU A 342 -19.70 1.86 -0.22
CA LEU A 342 -19.69 0.40 -0.18
C LEU A 342 -18.43 -0.13 0.51
N VAL A 343 -17.26 0.40 0.23
CA VAL A 343 -15.98 -0.15 0.72
C VAL A 343 -15.55 0.50 2.03
N GLY A 344 -15.87 1.77 2.23
CA GLY A 344 -15.39 2.58 3.34
C GLY A 344 -13.97 3.09 3.14
N SER A 345 -13.33 3.49 4.23
CA SER A 345 -11.94 3.97 4.24
C SER A 345 -11.05 3.09 5.14
N PRO A 346 -9.72 3.14 4.97
CA PRO A 346 -8.81 2.74 6.04
C PRO A 346 -8.93 3.71 7.23
N LEU A 347 -8.19 3.44 8.31
CA LEU A 347 -8.02 4.40 9.40
C LEU A 347 -7.26 5.63 8.87
N VAL A 348 -7.85 6.81 8.97
CA VAL A 348 -7.28 8.08 8.48
C VAL A 348 -6.83 8.90 9.66
N LEU A 349 -5.54 9.23 9.75
CA LEU A 349 -5.01 10.12 10.78
C LEU A 349 -4.70 11.49 10.20
N ASN A 350 -5.09 12.54 10.92
CA ASN A 350 -4.67 13.90 10.63
C ASN A 350 -3.35 14.26 11.37
N SER A 351 -2.84 15.49 11.25
CA SER A 351 -1.59 15.91 11.95
C SER A 351 -1.74 15.97 13.47
N ASP A 352 -2.96 16.13 13.98
CA ASP A 352 -3.29 16.20 15.41
C ASP A 352 -3.55 14.82 16.03
N TYR A 353 -3.30 13.75 15.27
CA TYR A 353 -3.59 12.37 15.63
C TYR A 353 -5.09 12.08 15.88
N ASN A 354 -5.99 12.93 15.38
CA ASN A 354 -7.40 12.57 15.29
C ASN A 354 -7.55 11.49 14.22
N ALA A 355 -8.28 10.43 14.54
CA ALA A 355 -8.49 9.32 13.63
C ALA A 355 -9.95 9.25 13.18
N THR A 356 -10.17 9.13 11.88
CA THR A 356 -11.49 8.91 11.30
C THR A 356 -11.52 7.61 10.50
N ILE A 357 -12.72 7.06 10.34
CA ILE A 357 -12.97 5.93 9.46
C ILE A 357 -14.38 6.06 8.88
N SER A 358 -14.51 5.82 7.59
CA SER A 358 -15.79 5.60 6.93
C SER A 358 -16.09 4.10 6.91
N LEU A 359 -17.13 3.67 7.62
CA LEU A 359 -17.51 2.25 7.64
C LEU A 359 -18.33 1.88 6.40
N PRO A 360 -18.18 0.64 5.90
CA PRO A 360 -19.01 0.11 4.82
C PRO A 360 -20.51 0.30 5.10
N LYS A 361 -21.27 0.77 4.11
CA LYS A 361 -22.73 0.94 4.21
C LYS A 361 -23.40 -0.33 4.70
N GLY A 362 -24.27 -0.18 5.71
CA GLY A 362 -24.99 -1.29 6.34
C GLY A 362 -24.18 -2.05 7.41
N PHE A 363 -22.93 -1.66 7.66
CA PHE A 363 -22.10 -2.26 8.71
C PHE A 363 -22.08 -1.37 9.96
N ASN A 364 -22.78 -1.83 11.01
CA ASN A 364 -22.88 -1.14 12.30
C ASN A 364 -22.31 -2.03 13.41
N PRO A 365 -20.98 -2.12 13.55
CA PRO A 365 -20.34 -2.96 14.55
C PRO A 365 -20.54 -2.42 15.96
N LYS A 366 -20.47 -3.30 16.96
CA LYS A 366 -20.49 -2.91 18.38
C LYS A 366 -19.08 -2.80 18.95
N ASN A 367 -18.19 -3.70 18.52
CA ASN A 367 -16.86 -3.88 19.11
C ASN A 367 -15.74 -3.84 18.05
N LEU A 368 -15.95 -3.15 16.93
CA LEU A 368 -14.89 -3.00 15.94
C LEU A 368 -13.76 -2.15 16.53
N ASN A 369 -12.54 -2.68 16.49
CA ASN A 369 -11.35 -1.91 16.83
C ASN A 369 -10.32 -1.95 15.69
N ILE A 370 -10.34 -0.94 14.83
CA ILE A 370 -9.44 -0.83 13.68
C ILE A 370 -7.99 -0.54 14.09
N SER A 371 -7.77 0.07 15.26
CA SER A 371 -6.42 0.33 15.76
C SER A 371 -5.61 -0.96 16.01
N LEU A 372 -6.26 -2.12 16.07
CA LEU A 372 -5.61 -3.42 16.13
C LEU A 372 -4.75 -3.73 14.88
N PHE A 373 -5.11 -3.24 13.70
CA PHE A 373 -4.26 -3.39 12.51
C PHE A 373 -2.97 -2.58 12.62
N TRP A 374 -3.05 -1.38 13.21
CA TRP A 374 -1.87 -0.59 13.55
C TRP A 374 -1.04 -1.25 14.65
N ALA A 375 -1.69 -1.86 15.65
CA ALA A 375 -0.99 -2.65 16.67
C ALA A 375 -0.19 -3.80 16.05
N ILE A 376 -0.75 -4.53 15.08
CA ILE A 376 -0.03 -5.58 14.33
C ILE A 376 1.20 -5.02 13.61
N ASN A 377 1.11 -3.84 12.98
CA ASN A 377 2.27 -3.16 12.38
C ASN A 377 3.35 -2.82 13.43
N GLN A 378 2.95 -2.43 14.64
CA GLN A 378 3.91 -2.21 15.73
C GLN A 378 4.55 -3.52 16.19
N VAL A 379 3.81 -4.63 16.24
CA VAL A 379 4.37 -5.96 16.54
C VAL A 379 5.38 -6.39 15.47
N LEU A 380 5.08 -6.16 14.18
CA LEU A 380 6.03 -6.37 13.09
C LEU A 380 7.32 -5.58 13.30
N THR A 381 7.21 -4.32 13.73
CA THR A 381 8.37 -3.47 14.02
C THR A 381 9.24 -4.08 15.12
N VAL A 382 8.64 -4.66 16.16
CA VAL A 382 9.38 -5.38 17.23
C VAL A 382 10.10 -6.61 16.68
N PHE A 383 9.49 -7.36 15.76
CA PHE A 383 10.10 -8.58 15.21
C PHE A 383 11.25 -8.32 14.23
N TYR A 384 11.27 -7.18 13.55
CA TYR A 384 12.23 -6.90 12.47
C TYR A 384 13.25 -5.79 12.80
N SER A 385 12.99 -4.93 13.79
CA SER A 385 13.96 -3.89 14.13
C SER A 385 15.15 -4.47 14.90
N ASP A 386 16.35 -4.05 14.55
CA ASP A 386 17.60 -4.35 15.26
C ASP A 386 17.80 -3.50 16.52
N GLN A 387 17.01 -2.44 16.67
CA GLN A 387 17.01 -1.50 17.79
C GLN A 387 15.60 -1.32 18.36
N PRO A 388 15.47 -0.93 19.65
CA PRO A 388 14.19 -0.55 20.23
C PRO A 388 13.54 0.59 19.44
N LYS A 389 12.23 0.51 19.24
CA LYS A 389 11.43 1.57 18.61
C LYS A 389 10.23 1.92 19.51
N PRO A 390 9.97 3.21 19.75
CA PRO A 390 8.76 3.64 20.45
C PRO A 390 7.50 3.09 19.79
N CYS A 391 6.45 2.93 20.58
CA CYS A 391 5.13 2.53 20.10
C CYS A 391 4.57 3.60 19.18
N GLY A 392 4.37 3.28 17.90
CA GLY A 392 3.82 4.20 16.92
C GLY A 392 2.42 4.73 17.28
N LEU A 393 1.66 4.01 18.10
CA LEU A 393 0.32 4.40 18.54
C LEU A 393 0.33 5.45 19.66
N ARG A 394 1.49 5.77 20.26
CA ARG A 394 1.58 6.55 21.51
C ARG A 394 0.83 7.88 21.44
N GLU A 395 1.09 8.70 20.43
CA GLU A 395 0.46 10.02 20.32
C GLU A 395 -1.04 9.93 20.02
N TYR A 396 -1.47 8.95 19.20
CA TYR A 396 -2.88 8.63 19.02
C TYR A 396 -3.57 8.21 20.32
N CYS A 397 -2.91 7.38 21.13
CA CYS A 397 -3.44 6.97 22.44
C CYS A 397 -3.51 8.13 23.42
N LYS A 398 -2.54 9.05 23.43
CA LYS A 398 -2.61 10.28 24.25
C LYS A 398 -3.80 11.13 23.83
N LYS A 399 -4.00 11.31 22.52
CA LYS A 399 -5.15 12.07 22.01
C LYS A 399 -6.47 11.40 22.41
N SER A 400 -6.53 10.08 22.33
CA SER A 400 -7.71 9.30 22.73
C SER A 400 -7.98 9.37 24.24
N GLN A 401 -6.94 9.52 25.08
CA GLN A 401 -7.06 9.67 26.53
C GLN A 401 -7.81 10.95 26.94
N GLU A 402 -7.80 11.99 26.10
CA GLU A 402 -8.60 13.20 26.30
C GLU A 402 -10.11 12.91 26.28
N ILE A 403 -10.53 11.84 25.60
CA ILE A 403 -11.93 11.42 25.42
C ILE A 403 -12.29 10.28 26.39
N ASP A 404 -11.42 9.28 26.52
CA ASP A 404 -11.57 8.17 27.47
C ASP A 404 -10.38 8.13 28.44
N PRO A 405 -10.54 8.67 29.67
CA PRO A 405 -9.49 8.67 30.69
C PRO A 405 -9.00 7.27 31.12
N LYS A 406 -9.72 6.19 30.76
CA LYS A 406 -9.28 4.81 31.04
C LYS A 406 -8.12 4.36 30.14
N ILE A 407 -7.88 5.06 29.03
CA ILE A 407 -6.73 4.82 28.17
C ILE A 407 -5.48 5.29 28.92
N SER A 408 -4.63 4.33 29.25
CA SER A 408 -3.36 4.59 29.92
C SER A 408 -2.23 4.77 28.90
N VAL A 409 -1.45 5.85 29.01
CA VAL A 409 -0.19 6.07 28.28
C VAL A 409 0.90 6.40 29.30
N ASP A 410 2.04 5.72 29.21
CA ASP A 410 3.16 5.87 30.13
C ASP A 410 4.49 5.59 29.42
N GLU A 411 5.60 5.66 30.15
CA GLU A 411 6.96 5.49 29.61
C GLU A 411 7.19 4.12 28.97
N ARG A 412 6.40 3.10 29.32
CA ARG A 412 6.52 1.76 28.72
C ARG A 412 6.16 1.77 27.24
N CYS A 413 5.44 2.79 26.77
CA CYS A 413 5.20 2.99 25.34
C CYS A 413 6.47 3.38 24.56
N ASP A 414 7.50 3.89 25.22
CA ASP A 414 8.72 4.38 24.58
C ASP A 414 9.75 3.27 24.36
N ASP A 415 9.85 2.32 25.30
CA ASP A 415 10.91 1.30 25.31
C ASP A 415 10.39 -0.16 25.39
N LYS A 416 9.27 -0.42 26.07
CA LYS A 416 8.81 -1.78 26.39
C LYS A 416 7.29 -1.99 26.27
N PRO A 417 6.67 -1.73 25.09
CA PRO A 417 5.22 -1.82 24.93
C PRO A 417 4.67 -3.24 25.18
N TRP A 418 5.48 -4.30 25.02
CA TRP A 418 5.12 -5.69 25.34
C TRP A 418 4.86 -5.94 26.83
N SER A 419 5.46 -5.16 27.73
CA SER A 419 5.23 -5.31 29.17
C SER A 419 3.80 -4.97 29.60
N ARG A 420 3.07 -4.23 28.76
CA ARG A 420 1.70 -3.79 29.00
C ARG A 420 0.67 -4.90 28.84
N CYS A 421 1.08 -6.10 28.43
CA CYS A 421 0.20 -7.27 28.35
C CYS A 421 -0.35 -7.75 29.72
N ASN A 422 0.21 -7.22 30.81
CA ASN A 422 -0.19 -7.47 32.19
C ASN A 422 -1.08 -6.37 32.77
N ASP A 423 -1.37 -5.31 32.00
CA ASP A 423 -2.28 -4.25 32.43
C ASP A 423 -3.71 -4.81 32.56
N GLU A 424 -4.49 -4.23 33.48
CA GLU A 424 -5.91 -4.57 33.65
C GLU A 424 -6.72 -4.22 32.39
N ASN A 425 -6.51 -3.02 31.85
CA ASN A 425 -7.08 -2.55 30.59
C ASN A 425 -5.99 -2.60 29.50
N LEU A 426 -6.13 -3.54 28.57
CA LEU A 426 -5.14 -3.76 27.52
C LEU A 426 -5.28 -2.71 26.41
N CYS A 427 -4.18 -2.04 26.09
CA CYS A 427 -4.09 -1.22 24.88
C CYS A 427 -4.09 -2.11 23.61
N PRO A 428 -4.32 -1.55 22.40
CA PRO A 428 -4.36 -2.34 21.17
C PRO A 428 -3.12 -3.22 20.94
N PHE A 429 -1.92 -2.71 21.24
CA PHE A 429 -0.68 -3.48 21.17
C PHE A 429 -0.68 -4.67 22.14
N ALA A 430 -0.99 -4.41 23.41
CA ALA A 430 -1.02 -5.41 24.45
C ALA A 430 -2.08 -6.50 24.19
N THR A 431 -3.23 -6.11 23.61
CA THR A 431 -4.29 -7.03 23.17
C THR A 431 -3.78 -8.02 22.14
N ILE A 432 -3.12 -7.56 21.06
CA ILE A 432 -2.53 -8.45 20.05
C ILE A 432 -1.42 -9.31 20.64
N TRP A 433 -0.52 -8.70 21.43
CA TRP A 433 0.59 -9.41 22.05
C TRP A 433 0.13 -10.56 22.97
N LYS A 434 -0.90 -10.29 23.79
CA LYS A 434 -1.51 -11.29 24.67
C LYS A 434 -2.27 -12.35 23.89
N HIS A 435 -3.04 -11.93 22.90
CA HIS A 435 -3.82 -12.81 22.04
C HIS A 435 -2.95 -13.85 21.33
N TRP A 436 -1.76 -13.44 20.88
CA TRP A 436 -0.78 -14.34 20.25
C TRP A 436 0.07 -15.14 21.24
N ALA A 437 -0.31 -15.16 22.52
CA ALA A 437 0.38 -15.88 23.59
C ALA A 437 1.87 -15.49 23.73
N LEU A 438 2.18 -14.20 23.54
CA LEU A 438 3.54 -13.65 23.66
C LEU A 438 3.80 -13.01 25.03
N CYS A 439 2.82 -12.96 25.94
CA CYS A 439 3.02 -12.47 27.31
C CYS A 439 4.21 -13.15 27.98
N GLY A 440 5.07 -12.35 28.62
CA GLY A 440 6.29 -12.85 29.27
C GLY A 440 7.49 -13.04 28.35
N ASN A 441 7.33 -12.81 27.04
CA ASN A 441 8.44 -12.72 26.09
C ASN A 441 8.84 -11.25 25.89
N SER A 442 10.14 -11.03 25.70
CA SER A 442 10.71 -9.70 25.44
C SER A 442 11.80 -9.77 24.36
N PRO A 443 11.90 -8.77 23.47
CA PRO A 443 13.01 -8.66 22.55
C PRO A 443 14.30 -8.27 23.29
N LYS A 444 15.43 -8.74 22.78
CA LYS A 444 16.77 -8.36 23.22
C LYS A 444 17.57 -7.83 22.03
N TYR A 445 17.82 -6.53 22.04
CA TYR A 445 18.40 -5.83 20.90
C TYR A 445 19.93 -5.87 20.91
N SER A 446 20.51 -5.77 19.72
CA SER A 446 21.96 -5.78 19.51
C SER A 446 22.55 -4.45 19.99
N GLY A 447 23.00 -4.39 21.25
CA GLY A 447 23.53 -3.15 21.86
C GLY A 447 23.27 -3.02 23.36
N GLU A 448 22.33 -3.79 23.90
CA GLU A 448 22.12 -3.92 25.35
C GLU A 448 23.25 -4.79 25.93
N THR A 449 24.36 -4.14 26.29
CA THR A 449 25.37 -4.76 27.15
C THR A 449 24.77 -4.99 28.54
N ARG A 450 24.99 -6.19 29.08
CA ARG A 450 24.49 -6.64 30.38
C ARG A 450 24.92 -5.75 31.54
#